data_AF-A0A7J8HA59-F1
#
_entry.id   AF-A0A7J8HA59-F1
#
_cell.length_a   1.000
_cell.length_b   1.000
_cell.length_c   1.000
_cell.angle_alpha   90.00
_cell.angle_beta   90.00
_cell.angle_gamma   90.00
#
_symmetry.space_group_name_H-M   'P 1'
#
loop_
_entity.id
_entity.type
_entity.pdbx_description
1 polymer ?
#
loop_
_entity_poly.entity_id
_entity_poly.type
_entity_poly.pdbx_seq_one_letter_code
_entity_poly.pdbx_strand_id
1 'polypeptide(L)'
;MSVGREDLTNGSYDDVLNAEQLQKLLYLLELTEDPIIIEKALVTVGNNAAFSANQAIIRELGGIPIVGSKINNPNHSIKEKALNALSNLSVNIENQIKIKVYVHQVCEDVFSCPLNSPVQLAGLRLLTNMTVTNDHQHMLTNYITDLFQVLLTGNGSTKVQVLKLLLNLSGNPAMTEELLGAQVDSPFLSLYDGHVAKEILLRVLTLFQNINNCLKKESHLAIQPTFTKGSLFFLLYGEECAQKMRALVNHHDVDVKEKATIIPKF
;
A
#
# COMPACT_ATOMS: atom_id res chain seq x y z
N MET A 1 -7.94 -42.99 -27.12
CA MET A 1 -6.78 -42.53 -27.91
C MET A 1 -6.96 -41.06 -28.23
N SER A 2 -5.92 -40.26 -27.96
CA SER A 2 -5.72 -38.86 -28.37
C SER A 2 -6.65 -37.82 -27.72
N VAL A 3 -6.21 -36.68 -27.19
CA VAL A 3 -4.95 -35.91 -27.33
C VAL A 3 -4.70 -35.22 -25.98
N GLY A 4 -3.46 -35.26 -25.50
CA GLY A 4 -3.03 -34.52 -24.31
C GLY A 4 -3.01 -33.01 -24.58
N ARG A 5 -3.52 -32.23 -23.62
CA ARG A 5 -3.25 -30.79 -23.57
C ARG A 5 -1.94 -30.60 -22.82
N GLU A 6 -0.89 -30.33 -23.57
CA GLU A 6 0.27 -29.59 -23.10
C GLU A 6 -0.23 -28.25 -22.54
N ASP A 7 -0.05 -28.04 -21.23
CA ASP A 7 -0.17 -26.70 -20.66
C ASP A 7 1.23 -26.18 -20.33
N LEU A 8 1.47 -24.97 -20.79
CA LEU A 8 2.75 -24.37 -21.08
C LEU A 8 3.33 -23.71 -19.82
N THR A 9 3.84 -24.51 -18.88
CA THR A 9 4.75 -24.00 -17.84
C THR A 9 6.18 -24.06 -18.36
N ASN A 10 6.50 -23.22 -19.33
CA ASN A 10 7.86 -23.07 -19.88
C ASN A 10 8.43 -21.68 -19.54
N GLY A 11 8.23 -21.24 -18.30
CA GLY A 11 9.07 -20.22 -17.66
C GLY A 11 10.23 -20.95 -17.00
N SER A 12 11.45 -20.63 -17.41
CA SER A 12 12.65 -21.35 -16.99
C SER A 12 12.73 -21.50 -15.46
N TYR A 13 12.90 -22.72 -14.98
CA TYR A 13 13.28 -23.00 -13.59
C TYR A 13 14.67 -22.45 -13.24
N ASP A 14 15.42 -21.89 -14.20
CA ASP A 14 16.79 -21.40 -14.03
C ASP A 14 16.91 -20.04 -13.32
N ASP A 15 15.82 -19.30 -13.09
CA ASP A 15 15.86 -17.97 -12.47
C ASP A 15 15.69 -17.97 -10.93
N VAL A 16 15.33 -19.13 -10.34
CA VAL A 16 15.17 -19.28 -8.89
C VAL A 16 16.50 -19.75 -8.29
N LEU A 17 17.16 -18.84 -7.56
CA LEU A 17 18.42 -19.12 -6.90
C LEU A 17 18.21 -20.02 -5.68
N ASN A 18 19.12 -20.99 -5.51
CA ASN A 18 19.21 -21.77 -4.29
C ASN A 18 19.86 -20.96 -3.13
N ALA A 19 19.85 -21.50 -1.92
CA ALA A 19 20.36 -20.81 -0.73
C ALA A 19 21.84 -20.39 -0.85
N GLU A 20 22.70 -21.23 -1.44
CA GLU A 20 24.13 -20.92 -1.63
C GLU A 20 24.32 -19.76 -2.63
N GLN A 21 23.57 -19.78 -3.73
CA GLN A 21 23.60 -18.71 -4.73
C GLN A 21 23.06 -17.40 -4.16
N LEU A 22 21.98 -17.45 -3.37
CA LEU A 22 21.45 -16.29 -2.65
C LEU A 22 22.47 -15.73 -1.67
N GLN A 23 23.17 -16.58 -0.92
CA GLN A 23 24.20 -16.15 0.01
C GLN A 23 25.34 -15.42 -0.72
N LYS A 24 25.83 -15.96 -1.85
CA LYS A 24 26.86 -15.30 -2.67
C LYS A 24 26.38 -13.96 -3.23
N LEU A 25 25.13 -13.88 -3.67
CA LEU A 25 24.53 -12.65 -4.18
C LEU A 25 24.38 -11.58 -3.09
N LEU A 26 23.94 -11.97 -1.90
CA LEU A 26 23.82 -11.06 -0.74
C LEU A 26 25.18 -10.55 -0.30
N TYR A 27 26.20 -11.43 -0.26
CA TYR A 27 27.58 -11.04 0.01
C TYR A 27 28.13 -10.04 -1.02
N LEU A 28 27.85 -10.26 -2.31
CA LEU A 28 28.21 -9.30 -3.37
C LEU A 28 27.53 -7.95 -3.16
N LEU A 29 26.22 -7.94 -2.87
CA LEU A 29 25.43 -6.72 -2.65
C LEU A 29 25.90 -5.93 -1.42
N GLU A 30 26.35 -6.62 -0.39
CA GLU A 30 26.87 -6.01 0.82
C GLU A 30 28.19 -5.26 0.56
N LEU A 31 29.10 -5.88 -0.20
CA LEU A 31 30.47 -5.37 -0.39
C LEU A 31 30.67 -4.43 -1.58
N THR A 32 29.85 -4.55 -2.62
CA THR A 32 30.07 -3.77 -3.85
C THR A 32 29.65 -2.31 -3.71
N GLU A 33 30.46 -1.41 -4.27
CA GLU A 33 30.16 0.02 -4.40
C GLU A 33 29.76 0.41 -5.83
N ASP A 34 29.86 -0.52 -6.79
CA ASP A 34 29.52 -0.27 -8.19
C ASP A 34 27.99 -0.16 -8.34
N PRO A 35 27.44 1.00 -8.73
CA PRO A 35 26.00 1.19 -8.82
C PRO A 35 25.30 0.20 -9.76
N ILE A 36 25.95 -0.20 -10.85
CA ILE A 36 25.38 -1.14 -11.83
C ILE A 36 25.27 -2.53 -11.22
N ILE A 37 26.28 -2.95 -10.45
CA ILE A 37 26.27 -4.24 -9.75
C ILE A 37 25.23 -4.22 -8.63
N ILE A 38 25.15 -3.14 -7.84
CA ILE A 38 24.13 -2.98 -6.80
C ILE A 38 22.72 -3.10 -7.39
N GLU A 39 22.42 -2.38 -8.47
CA GLU A 39 21.10 -2.42 -9.12
C GLU A 39 20.75 -3.82 -9.60
N LYS A 40 21.67 -4.48 -10.32
CA LYS A 40 21.45 -5.85 -10.81
C LYS A 40 21.26 -6.83 -9.66
N ALA A 41 22.06 -6.72 -8.60
CA ALA A 41 21.94 -7.59 -7.45
C ALA A 41 20.60 -7.39 -6.73
N LEU A 42 20.16 -6.15 -6.54
CA LEU A 42 18.85 -5.85 -5.94
C LEU A 42 17.68 -6.35 -6.78
N VAL A 43 17.76 -6.23 -8.12
CA VAL A 43 16.75 -6.80 -9.03
C VAL A 43 16.69 -8.32 -8.88
N THR A 44 17.84 -9.00 -8.88
CA THR A 44 17.90 -10.46 -8.73
C THR A 44 17.38 -10.92 -7.35
N VAL A 45 17.75 -10.22 -6.27
CA VAL A 45 17.21 -10.48 -4.92
C VAL A 45 15.71 -10.25 -4.90
N GLY A 46 15.22 -9.15 -5.48
CA GLY A 46 13.80 -8.81 -5.53
C GLY A 46 12.96 -9.83 -6.30
N ASN A 47 13.45 -10.30 -7.45
CA ASN A 47 12.80 -11.37 -8.22
C ASN A 47 12.75 -12.68 -7.43
N ASN A 48 13.83 -13.03 -6.74
CA ASN A 48 13.87 -14.22 -5.89
C ASN A 48 12.95 -14.08 -4.66
N ALA A 49 12.84 -12.89 -4.08
CA ALA A 49 11.92 -12.61 -2.99
C ALA A 49 10.43 -12.69 -3.39
N ALA A 50 10.10 -12.76 -4.68
CA ALA A 50 8.72 -13.02 -5.11
C ALA A 50 8.28 -14.47 -4.82
N PHE A 51 9.23 -15.40 -4.58
CA PHE A 51 8.94 -16.79 -4.23
C PHE A 51 8.92 -16.97 -2.71
N SER A 52 7.83 -17.51 -2.16
CA SER A 52 7.63 -17.65 -0.72
C SER A 52 8.74 -18.43 0.00
N ALA A 53 9.31 -19.46 -0.64
CA ALA A 53 10.44 -20.20 -0.08
C ALA A 53 11.69 -19.31 0.08
N ASN A 54 11.98 -18.50 -0.93
CA ASN A 54 13.14 -17.61 -0.92
C ASN A 54 12.96 -16.41 0.01
N GLN A 55 11.72 -16.01 0.33
CA GLN A 55 11.47 -14.99 1.35
C GLN A 55 12.01 -15.40 2.72
N ALA A 56 11.83 -16.66 3.13
CA ALA A 56 12.36 -17.20 4.38
C ALA A 56 13.88 -17.39 4.32
N ILE A 57 14.40 -17.95 3.22
CA ILE A 57 15.83 -18.17 3.04
C ILE A 57 16.61 -16.84 3.07
N ILE A 58 16.15 -15.81 2.34
CA ILE A 58 16.78 -14.48 2.34
C ILE A 58 16.78 -13.88 3.75
N ARG A 59 15.69 -14.06 4.51
CA ARG A 59 15.62 -13.60 5.92
C ARG A 59 16.64 -14.33 6.81
N GLU A 60 16.78 -15.64 6.65
CA GLU A 60 17.69 -16.50 7.43
C GLU A 60 19.16 -16.20 7.11
N LEU A 61 19.45 -15.88 5.85
CA LEU A 61 20.77 -15.44 5.39
C LEU A 61 21.12 -13.99 5.77
N GLY A 62 20.27 -13.29 6.53
CA GLY A 62 20.52 -11.90 6.92
C GLY A 62 20.34 -10.89 5.78
N GLY A 63 19.65 -11.25 4.70
CA GLY A 63 19.50 -10.41 3.51
C GLY A 63 18.60 -9.20 3.71
N ILE A 64 17.66 -9.20 4.67
CA ILE A 64 16.77 -8.05 4.93
C ILE A 64 17.60 -6.80 5.34
N PRO A 65 18.49 -6.86 6.35
CA PRO A 65 19.39 -5.75 6.66
C PRO A 65 20.26 -5.28 5.49
N ILE A 66 20.77 -6.22 4.68
CA ILE A 66 21.62 -5.90 3.51
C ILE A 66 20.82 -5.08 2.49
N VAL A 67 19.63 -5.54 2.11
CA VAL A 67 18.73 -4.80 1.20
C VAL A 67 18.29 -3.47 1.83
N GLY A 68 17.91 -3.50 3.11
CA GLY A 68 17.46 -2.33 3.87
C GLY A 68 18.51 -1.23 3.93
N SER A 69 19.80 -1.56 4.01
CA SER A 69 20.89 -0.57 3.97
C SER A 69 20.91 0.26 2.68
N LYS A 70 20.36 -0.26 1.57
CA LYS A 70 20.39 0.40 0.26
C LYS A 70 19.23 1.36 0.03
N ILE A 71 18.22 1.43 0.92
CA ILE A 71 17.08 2.35 0.75
C ILE A 71 17.49 3.81 0.97
N ASN A 72 18.58 4.10 1.66
CA ASN A 72 19.11 5.45 1.85
C ASN A 72 20.14 5.86 0.78
N ASN A 73 20.28 5.09 -0.30
CA ASN A 73 21.23 5.39 -1.35
C ASN A 73 20.82 6.69 -2.11
N PRO A 74 21.78 7.59 -2.42
CA PRO A 74 21.48 8.80 -3.19
C PRO A 74 21.04 8.51 -4.63
N ASN A 75 21.39 7.36 -5.20
CA ASN A 75 20.89 6.92 -6.49
C ASN A 75 19.45 6.40 -6.34
N HIS A 76 18.49 7.12 -6.93
CA HIS A 76 17.07 6.78 -6.90
C HIS A 76 16.75 5.42 -7.53
N SER A 77 17.51 4.97 -8.54
CA SER A 77 17.34 3.64 -9.14
C SER A 77 17.67 2.55 -8.12
N ILE A 78 18.81 2.66 -7.43
CA ILE A 78 19.17 1.74 -6.33
C ILE A 78 18.10 1.75 -5.23
N LYS A 79 17.68 2.93 -4.79
CA LYS A 79 16.63 3.09 -3.78
C LYS A 79 15.34 2.40 -4.20
N GLU A 80 14.89 2.61 -5.44
CA GLU A 80 13.71 1.96 -6.01
C GLU A 80 13.84 0.43 -6.02
N LYS A 81 14.98 -0.12 -6.46
CA LYS A 81 15.19 -1.58 -6.49
C LYS A 81 15.24 -2.18 -5.08
N ALA A 82 15.83 -1.48 -4.12
CA ALA A 82 15.85 -1.90 -2.73
C ALA A 82 14.43 -1.92 -2.13
N LEU A 83 13.63 -0.87 -2.36
CA LEU A 83 12.24 -0.81 -1.91
C LEU A 83 11.39 -1.92 -2.55
N ASN A 84 11.55 -2.19 -3.84
CA ASN A 84 10.85 -3.30 -4.51
C ASN A 84 11.24 -4.67 -3.91
N ALA A 85 12.53 -4.90 -3.64
CA ALA A 85 12.98 -6.13 -3.00
C ALA A 85 12.41 -6.28 -1.57
N LEU A 86 12.42 -5.21 -0.76
CA LEU A 86 11.77 -5.21 0.55
C LEU A 86 10.26 -5.44 0.45
N SER A 87 9.59 -4.84 -0.54
CA SER A 87 8.16 -5.03 -0.76
C SER A 87 7.82 -6.48 -1.06
N ASN A 88 8.65 -7.19 -1.82
CA ASN A 88 8.45 -8.63 -2.07
C ASN A 88 8.74 -9.45 -0.81
N LEU A 89 9.79 -9.11 -0.06
CA LEU A 89 10.12 -9.76 1.20
C LEU A 89 9.04 -9.58 2.27
N SER A 90 8.36 -8.43 2.31
CA SER A 90 7.32 -8.10 3.29
C SER A 90 6.00 -8.84 3.08
N VAL A 91 5.85 -9.60 1.99
CA VAL A 91 4.69 -10.50 1.80
C VAL A 91 4.67 -11.59 2.88
N ASN A 92 5.84 -12.00 3.37
CA ASN A 92 5.96 -12.91 4.50
C ASN A 92 5.85 -12.15 5.83
N ILE A 93 4.90 -12.54 6.69
CA ILE A 93 4.62 -11.85 7.97
C ILE A 93 5.83 -11.88 8.92
N GLU A 94 6.59 -12.98 8.98
CA GLU A 94 7.79 -13.06 9.83
C GLU A 94 8.90 -12.11 9.34
N ASN A 95 8.96 -11.84 8.03
CA ASN A 95 9.87 -10.84 7.48
C ASN A 95 9.47 -9.43 7.90
N GLN A 96 8.17 -9.14 8.02
CA GLN A 96 7.68 -7.83 8.46
C GLN A 96 8.23 -7.44 9.84
N ILE A 97 8.40 -8.42 10.75
CA ILE A 97 8.99 -8.19 12.08
C ILE A 97 10.39 -7.58 11.99
N LYS A 98 11.18 -7.98 10.99
CA LYS A 98 12.52 -7.42 10.72
C LYS A 98 12.45 -6.13 9.90
N ILE A 99 11.53 -6.03 8.94
CA ILE A 99 11.40 -4.89 8.03
C ILE A 99 10.83 -3.65 8.74
N LYS A 100 10.04 -3.80 9.81
CA LYS A 100 9.37 -2.69 10.51
C LYS A 100 10.30 -1.54 10.91
N VAL A 101 11.58 -1.82 11.16
CA VAL A 101 12.58 -0.78 11.51
C VAL A 101 12.78 0.25 10.40
N TYR A 102 12.44 -0.08 9.15
CA TYR A 102 12.56 0.82 8.00
C TYR A 102 11.28 1.62 7.72
N VAL A 103 10.14 1.29 8.33
CA VAL A 103 8.83 1.88 7.97
C VAL A 103 8.84 3.41 8.07
N HIS A 104 9.41 3.95 9.15
CA HIS A 104 9.49 5.40 9.33
C HIS A 104 10.30 6.08 8.21
N GLN A 105 11.48 5.53 7.88
CA GLN A 105 12.31 6.04 6.78
C GLN A 105 11.60 5.92 5.42
N VAL A 106 10.88 4.82 5.19
CA VAL A 106 10.11 4.61 3.96
C VAL A 106 8.98 5.63 3.84
N CYS A 107 8.30 5.98 4.94
CA CYS A 107 7.32 7.06 4.94
C CYS A 107 7.96 8.40 4.55
N GLU A 108 9.06 8.79 5.20
CA GLU A 108 9.81 10.01 4.87
C GLU A 108 10.18 10.07 3.38
N ASP A 109 10.69 8.96 2.83
CA ASP A 109 11.02 8.86 1.39
C ASP A 109 9.77 8.99 0.50
N VAL A 110 8.67 8.31 0.84
CA VAL A 110 7.42 8.33 0.05
C VAL A 110 6.82 9.74 -0.05
N PHE A 111 6.88 10.51 1.03
CA PHE A 111 6.27 11.85 1.07
C PHE A 111 7.23 12.97 0.65
N SER A 112 8.55 12.74 0.64
CA SER A 112 9.54 13.70 0.15
C SER A 112 9.95 13.53 -1.31
N CYS A 113 9.79 12.32 -1.88
CA CYS A 113 10.19 12.05 -3.26
C CYS A 113 9.23 12.71 -4.29
N PRO A 114 9.68 12.88 -5.56
CA PRO A 114 8.82 13.41 -6.60
C PRO A 114 7.53 12.60 -6.76
N LEU A 115 6.40 13.29 -6.86
CA LEU A 115 5.09 12.69 -7.01
C LEU A 115 5.04 11.76 -8.23
N ASN A 116 4.48 10.56 -8.04
CA ASN A 116 4.40 9.47 -9.02
C ASN A 116 5.75 8.85 -9.42
N SER A 117 6.84 9.16 -8.71
CA SER A 117 8.12 8.54 -9.00
C SER A 117 8.08 7.02 -8.75
N PRO A 118 8.93 6.25 -9.43
CA PRO A 118 9.09 4.82 -9.15
C PRO A 118 9.42 4.52 -7.68
N VAL A 119 10.22 5.38 -7.04
CA VAL A 119 10.55 5.31 -5.61
C VAL A 119 9.28 5.44 -4.76
N GLN A 120 8.43 6.44 -5.04
CA GLN A 120 7.16 6.62 -4.33
C GLN A 120 6.29 5.37 -4.41
N LEU A 121 6.13 4.83 -5.63
CA LEU A 121 5.30 3.65 -5.86
C LEU A 121 5.87 2.40 -5.19
N ALA A 122 7.20 2.21 -5.20
CA ALA A 122 7.85 1.09 -4.52
C ALA A 122 7.68 1.18 -3.00
N GLY A 123 7.85 2.38 -2.42
CA GLY A 123 7.62 2.63 -1.00
C GLY A 123 6.16 2.41 -0.59
N LEU A 124 5.19 2.93 -1.36
CA LEU A 124 3.76 2.70 -1.11
C LEU A 124 3.38 1.21 -1.14
N ARG A 125 3.96 0.42 -2.06
CA ARG A 125 3.74 -1.04 -2.11
C ARG A 125 4.27 -1.75 -0.87
N LEU A 126 5.48 -1.39 -0.42
CA LEU A 126 6.05 -1.90 0.82
C LEU A 126 5.14 -1.56 2.01
N LEU A 127 4.75 -0.30 2.17
CA LEU A 127 3.85 0.13 3.25
C LEU A 127 2.48 -0.57 3.18
N THR A 128 1.97 -0.85 1.97
CA THR A 128 0.72 -1.60 1.79
C THR A 128 0.86 -3.01 2.32
N ASN A 129 1.97 -3.69 2.04
CA ASN A 129 2.23 -5.04 2.54
C ASN A 129 2.42 -5.05 4.07
N MET A 130 3.12 -4.07 4.62
CA MET A 130 3.33 -3.91 6.06
C MET A 130 2.03 -3.67 6.84
N THR A 131 0.97 -3.19 6.17
CA THR A 131 -0.33 -2.86 6.78
C THR A 131 -1.40 -3.93 6.56
N VAL A 132 -1.09 -5.05 5.91
CA VAL A 132 -2.05 -6.15 5.68
C VAL A 132 -2.59 -6.72 7.00
N THR A 133 -1.74 -6.79 8.03
CA THR A 133 -2.17 -7.08 9.41
C THR A 133 -2.24 -5.80 10.23
N ASN A 134 -2.90 -5.87 11.39
CA ASN A 134 -3.04 -4.72 12.28
C ASN A 134 -1.73 -4.34 13.01
N ASP A 135 -0.73 -5.22 13.00
CA ASP A 135 0.46 -5.14 13.88
C ASP A 135 1.28 -3.87 13.65
N HIS A 136 1.34 -3.37 12.42
CA HIS A 136 2.18 -2.23 12.03
C HIS A 136 1.38 -1.00 11.57
N GLN A 137 0.05 -1.06 11.58
CA GLN A 137 -0.78 0.03 11.06
C GLN A 137 -0.63 1.34 11.85
N HIS A 138 -0.47 1.26 13.16
CA HIS A 138 -0.24 2.40 14.05
C HIS A 138 1.03 3.21 13.71
N MET A 139 1.99 2.60 13.00
CA MET A 139 3.21 3.30 12.57
C MET A 139 2.95 4.36 11.50
N LEU A 140 1.77 4.34 10.87
CA LEU A 140 1.38 5.26 9.81
C LEU A 140 0.47 6.41 10.28
N THR A 141 0.10 6.46 11.56
CA THR A 141 -0.86 7.44 12.10
C THR A 141 -0.49 8.89 11.75
N ASN A 142 0.78 9.26 11.91
CA ASN A 142 1.26 10.62 11.62
C ASN A 142 1.29 10.99 10.13
N TYR A 143 1.07 10.01 9.24
CA TYR A 143 1.16 10.18 7.79
C TYR A 143 -0.19 10.05 7.07
N ILE A 144 -1.29 9.86 7.80
CA ILE A 144 -2.62 9.66 7.19
C ILE A 144 -3.04 10.87 6.35
N THR A 145 -2.79 12.09 6.86
CA THR A 145 -3.05 13.32 6.10
C THR A 145 -2.23 13.35 4.80
N ASP A 146 -0.95 13.00 4.83
CA ASP A 146 -0.09 12.98 3.65
C ASP A 146 -0.55 11.91 2.63
N LEU A 147 -1.03 10.76 3.09
CA LEU A 147 -1.63 9.75 2.23
C LEU A 147 -2.83 10.31 1.47
N PHE A 148 -3.73 11.04 2.14
CA PHE A 148 -4.84 11.70 1.45
C PHE A 148 -4.35 12.76 0.44
N GLN A 149 -3.31 13.53 0.77
CA GLN A 149 -2.74 14.49 -0.18
C GLN A 149 -2.16 13.82 -1.44
N VAL A 150 -1.44 12.71 -1.28
CA VAL A 150 -0.95 11.90 -2.41
C VAL A 150 -2.12 11.27 -3.18
N LEU A 151 -3.20 10.85 -2.50
CA LEU A 151 -4.42 10.37 -3.14
C LEU A 151 -5.08 11.45 -4.01
N LEU A 152 -5.04 12.72 -3.64
CA LEU A 152 -5.65 13.80 -4.43
C LEU A 152 -4.78 14.20 -5.62
N THR A 153 -3.47 14.26 -5.43
CA THR A 153 -2.53 14.81 -6.43
C THR A 153 -1.94 13.75 -7.37
N GLY A 154 -1.85 12.49 -6.93
CA GLY A 154 -1.22 11.39 -7.67
C GLY A 154 -1.98 10.97 -8.93
N ASN A 155 -1.28 10.30 -9.85
CA ASN A 155 -1.85 9.68 -11.04
C ASN A 155 -2.65 8.40 -10.70
N GLY A 156 -3.32 7.80 -11.68
CA GLY A 156 -4.17 6.62 -11.46
C GLY A 156 -3.45 5.47 -10.72
N SER A 157 -2.20 5.16 -11.08
CA SER A 157 -1.44 4.11 -10.41
C SER A 157 -1.12 4.43 -8.95
N THR A 158 -0.70 5.67 -8.66
CA THR A 158 -0.41 6.12 -7.30
C THR A 158 -1.67 6.13 -6.45
N LYS A 159 -2.78 6.66 -6.98
CA LYS A 159 -4.09 6.66 -6.30
C LYS A 159 -4.51 5.25 -5.92
N VAL A 160 -4.39 4.29 -6.83
CA VAL A 160 -4.73 2.88 -6.55
C VAL A 160 -3.87 2.30 -5.43
N GLN A 161 -2.57 2.59 -5.39
CA GLN A 161 -1.70 2.09 -4.32
C GLN A 161 -2.04 2.72 -2.97
N VAL A 162 -2.23 4.04 -2.92
CA VAL A 162 -2.64 4.74 -1.69
C VAL A 162 -3.98 4.20 -1.19
N LEU A 163 -4.95 3.98 -2.09
CA LEU A 163 -6.24 3.42 -1.70
C LEU A 163 -6.14 2.00 -1.14
N LYS A 164 -5.26 1.14 -1.69
CA LYS A 164 -5.03 -0.20 -1.11
C LYS A 164 -4.54 -0.08 0.34
N LEU A 165 -3.60 0.84 0.59
CA LEU A 165 -3.09 1.09 1.93
C LEU A 165 -4.17 1.65 2.87
N LEU A 166 -4.91 2.68 2.45
CA LEU A 166 -6.02 3.24 3.24
C LEU A 166 -7.11 2.21 3.53
N LEU A 167 -7.37 1.29 2.59
CA LEU A 167 -8.32 0.19 2.80
C LEU A 167 -7.88 -0.75 3.91
N ASN A 168 -6.58 -1.11 3.96
CA ASN A 168 -6.04 -1.91 5.06
C ASN A 168 -6.25 -1.22 6.41
N LEU A 169 -5.95 0.09 6.50
CA LEU A 169 -6.15 0.87 7.71
C LEU A 169 -7.63 0.94 8.11
N SER A 170 -8.51 1.22 7.16
CA SER A 170 -9.94 1.40 7.42
C SER A 170 -10.66 0.16 7.94
N GLY A 171 -10.10 -1.03 7.69
CA GLY A 171 -10.63 -2.29 8.19
C GLY A 171 -10.37 -2.51 9.69
N ASN A 172 -9.51 -1.70 10.31
CA ASN A 172 -9.14 -1.81 11.72
C ASN A 172 -9.86 -0.72 12.55
N PRO A 173 -10.72 -1.11 13.50
CA PRO A 173 -11.41 -0.16 14.38
C PRO A 173 -10.46 0.83 15.07
N ALA A 174 -9.28 0.38 15.51
CA ALA A 174 -8.28 1.21 16.17
C ALA A 174 -7.72 2.35 15.30
N MET A 175 -7.86 2.28 13.97
CA MET A 175 -7.43 3.33 13.05
C MET A 175 -8.56 4.30 12.67
N THR A 176 -9.81 4.04 13.10
CA THR A 176 -10.99 4.77 12.64
C THR A 176 -10.95 6.23 13.05
N GLU A 177 -10.63 6.52 14.31
CA GLU A 177 -10.54 7.89 14.82
C GLU A 177 -9.45 8.69 14.10
N GLU A 178 -8.27 8.09 13.90
CA GLU A 178 -7.14 8.70 13.19
C GLU A 178 -7.48 9.01 11.72
N LEU A 179 -8.15 8.08 11.04
CA LEU A 179 -8.63 8.28 9.66
C LEU A 179 -9.67 9.42 9.59
N LEU A 180 -10.63 9.44 10.51
CA LEU A 180 -11.69 10.45 10.53
C LEU A 180 -11.17 11.83 10.91
N GLY A 181 -10.13 11.92 11.75
CA GLY A 181 -9.48 13.16 12.19
C GLY A 181 -8.49 13.75 11.18
N ALA A 182 -8.04 12.96 10.21
CA ALA A 182 -7.09 13.40 9.18
C ALA A 182 -7.62 14.61 8.39
N GLN A 183 -6.73 15.57 8.11
CA GLN A 183 -7.09 16.75 7.31
C GLN A 183 -7.13 16.39 5.83
N VAL A 184 -8.25 16.65 5.18
CA VAL A 184 -8.47 16.27 3.78
C VAL A 184 -9.14 17.42 3.05
N ASP A 185 -8.57 17.81 1.92
CA ASP A 185 -9.13 18.89 1.12
C ASP A 185 -10.43 18.46 0.41
N SER A 186 -11.32 19.42 0.18
CA SER A 186 -12.63 19.18 -0.45
C SER A 186 -12.59 18.46 -1.81
N PRO A 187 -11.54 18.59 -2.68
CA PRO A 187 -11.46 17.81 -3.91
C PRO A 187 -11.49 16.31 -3.71
N PHE A 188 -11.29 15.79 -2.49
CA PHE A 188 -11.53 14.38 -2.17
C PHE A 188 -12.90 13.88 -2.60
N LEU A 189 -13.95 14.70 -2.46
CA LEU A 189 -15.29 14.30 -2.86
C LEU A 189 -15.41 14.10 -4.37
N SER A 190 -14.52 14.66 -5.20
CA SER A 190 -14.50 14.38 -6.65
C SER A 190 -14.18 12.91 -6.97
N LEU A 191 -13.59 12.16 -6.03
CA LEU A 191 -13.35 10.72 -6.20
C LEU A 191 -14.65 9.89 -6.22
N TYR A 192 -15.78 10.48 -5.80
CA TYR A 192 -17.11 9.88 -5.88
C TYR A 192 -17.88 10.28 -7.16
N ASP A 193 -17.27 11.02 -8.08
CA ASP A 193 -17.93 11.36 -9.33
C ASP A 193 -18.05 10.12 -10.24
N GLY A 194 -19.21 9.93 -10.87
CA GLY A 194 -19.50 8.74 -11.68
C GLY A 194 -18.63 8.58 -12.94
N HIS A 195 -17.82 9.57 -13.30
CA HIS A 195 -16.84 9.47 -14.39
C HIS A 195 -15.47 8.96 -13.93
N VAL A 196 -15.24 8.84 -12.61
CA VAL A 196 -13.98 8.34 -12.06
C VAL A 196 -13.81 6.88 -12.48
N ALA A 197 -12.56 6.47 -12.75
CA ALA A 197 -12.26 5.10 -13.12
C ALA A 197 -12.85 4.11 -12.10
N LYS A 198 -13.59 3.10 -12.59
CA LYS A 198 -14.32 2.11 -11.76
C LYS A 198 -13.49 1.57 -10.60
N GLU A 199 -12.22 1.22 -10.83
CA GLU A 199 -11.36 0.68 -9.79
C GLU A 199 -11.15 1.67 -8.62
N ILE A 200 -10.93 2.95 -8.91
CA ILE A 200 -10.75 3.99 -7.88
C ILE A 200 -12.07 4.21 -7.14
N LEU A 201 -13.17 4.33 -7.88
CA LEU A 201 -14.49 4.58 -7.33
C LEU A 201 -14.92 3.47 -6.35
N LEU A 202 -14.76 2.20 -6.74
CA LEU A 202 -15.08 1.07 -5.86
C LEU A 202 -14.21 1.04 -4.60
N ARG A 203 -12.95 1.43 -4.68
CA ARG A 203 -12.06 1.49 -3.51
C ARG A 203 -12.43 2.61 -2.55
N VAL A 204 -12.76 3.79 -3.06
CA VAL A 204 -13.19 4.93 -2.24
C VAL A 204 -14.55 4.64 -1.57
N LEU A 205 -15.48 4.02 -2.29
CA LEU A 205 -16.72 3.52 -1.69
C LEU A 205 -16.44 2.48 -0.59
N THR A 206 -15.53 1.54 -0.84
CA THR A 206 -15.17 0.51 0.17
C THR A 206 -14.50 1.13 1.40
N LEU A 207 -13.68 2.17 1.23
CA LEU A 207 -13.07 2.93 2.33
C LEU A 207 -14.16 3.51 3.23
N PHE A 208 -15.17 4.18 2.66
CA PHE A 208 -16.31 4.69 3.41
C PHE A 208 -17.10 3.58 4.12
N GLN A 209 -17.33 2.44 3.45
CA GLN A 209 -18.04 1.31 4.05
C GLN A 209 -17.29 0.73 5.25
N ASN A 210 -15.99 0.55 5.14
CA ASN A 210 -15.15 0.02 6.22
C ASN A 210 -15.20 0.93 7.45
N ILE A 211 -15.00 2.24 7.27
CA ILE A 211 -15.08 3.25 8.34
C ILE A 211 -16.45 3.20 9.05
N ASN A 212 -17.56 3.18 8.29
CA ASN A 212 -18.90 3.08 8.86
C ASN A 212 -19.14 1.78 9.63
N ASN A 213 -18.60 0.67 9.13
CA ASN A 213 -18.75 -0.62 9.79
C ASN A 213 -17.99 -0.66 11.13
N CYS A 214 -16.81 -0.03 11.21
CA CYS A 214 -16.08 0.13 12.47
C CYS A 214 -16.87 1.00 13.47
N LEU A 215 -17.37 2.16 13.04
CA LEU A 215 -18.19 3.05 13.89
C LEU A 215 -19.44 2.36 14.46
N LYS A 216 -20.11 1.51 13.66
CA LYS A 216 -21.28 0.75 14.12
C LYS A 216 -20.93 -0.32 15.15
N LYS A 217 -19.77 -0.98 15.01
CA LYS A 217 -19.35 -2.08 15.89
C LYS A 217 -18.98 -1.58 17.29
N GLU A 218 -18.41 -0.38 17.40
CA GLU A 218 -17.88 0.08 18.68
C GLU A 218 -18.90 0.78 19.58
N SER A 219 -20.15 1.02 19.14
CA SER A 219 -21.16 1.75 19.94
C SER A 219 -20.61 3.09 20.53
N HIS A 220 -19.63 3.72 19.85
CA HIS A 220 -18.96 4.95 20.29
C HIS A 220 -19.81 6.22 20.16
N LEU A 221 -21.13 6.11 20.02
CA LEU A 221 -22.03 7.28 20.00
C LEU A 221 -22.13 8.00 21.36
N ALA A 222 -21.47 7.50 22.42
CA ALA A 222 -21.54 8.10 23.75
C ALA A 222 -20.52 9.22 24.01
N ILE A 223 -19.45 9.32 23.22
CA ILE A 223 -18.47 10.41 23.28
C ILE A 223 -18.07 10.71 21.83
N GLN A 224 -18.72 11.67 21.18
CA GLN A 224 -18.29 12.09 19.84
C GLN A 224 -16.93 12.77 19.97
N PRO A 225 -15.86 12.27 19.34
CA PRO A 225 -14.63 13.02 19.17
C PRO A 225 -15.01 14.36 18.51
N THR A 226 -14.49 15.45 19.04
CA THR A 226 -14.67 16.77 18.41
C THR A 226 -13.69 16.87 17.23
N PHE A 227 -14.07 16.23 16.12
CA PHE A 227 -13.32 16.36 14.87
C PHE A 227 -13.26 17.83 14.44
N THR A 228 -12.11 18.25 13.93
CA THR A 228 -11.91 19.63 13.47
C THR A 228 -12.52 19.84 12.09
N LYS A 229 -12.90 21.08 11.77
CA LYS A 229 -13.33 21.46 10.43
C LYS A 229 -12.20 21.18 9.44
N GLY A 230 -12.51 20.55 8.30
CA GLY A 230 -11.52 20.12 7.31
C GLY A 230 -11.07 18.66 7.49
N SER A 231 -11.55 17.98 8.52
CA SER A 231 -11.30 16.56 8.70
C SER A 231 -12.09 15.69 7.71
N LEU A 232 -11.61 14.46 7.46
CA LEU A 232 -12.29 13.47 6.64
C LEU A 232 -13.73 13.22 7.13
N PHE A 233 -13.97 13.26 8.45
CA PHE A 233 -15.32 13.15 9.02
C PHE A 233 -16.29 14.16 8.41
N PHE A 234 -15.94 15.46 8.38
CA PHE A 234 -16.82 16.50 7.83
C PHE A 234 -17.09 16.32 6.33
N LEU A 235 -16.13 15.77 5.58
CA LEU A 235 -16.34 15.47 4.17
C LEU A 235 -17.29 14.28 4.00
N LEU A 236 -17.01 13.15 4.67
CA LEU A 236 -17.76 11.91 4.48
C LEU A 236 -19.20 11.99 4.98
N TYR A 237 -19.45 12.76 6.05
CA TYR A 237 -20.77 12.91 6.66
C TYR A 237 -21.46 14.24 6.30
N GLY A 238 -20.87 15.02 5.39
CA GLY A 238 -21.48 16.24 4.85
C GLY A 238 -22.52 15.95 3.75
N GLU A 239 -23.39 16.93 3.49
CA GLU A 239 -24.45 16.82 2.47
C GLU A 239 -23.90 16.63 1.05
N GLU A 240 -22.74 17.19 0.71
CA GLU A 240 -22.13 17.00 -0.61
C GLU A 240 -21.77 15.53 -0.86
N CYS A 241 -21.20 14.84 0.14
CA CYS A 241 -20.94 13.40 0.04
C CYS A 241 -22.24 12.62 -0.13
N ALA A 242 -23.28 12.95 0.65
CA ALA A 242 -24.57 12.30 0.52
C ALA A 242 -25.19 12.50 -0.88
N GLN A 243 -25.05 13.68 -1.48
CA GLN A 243 -25.48 13.95 -2.86
C GLN A 243 -24.72 13.11 -3.88
N LYS A 244 -23.39 13.03 -3.77
CA LYS A 244 -22.57 12.21 -4.66
C LYS A 244 -22.92 10.72 -4.54
N MET A 245 -23.10 10.21 -3.32
CA MET A 245 -23.56 8.83 -3.08
C MET A 245 -24.94 8.56 -3.73
N ARG A 246 -25.91 9.49 -3.58
CA ARG A 246 -27.23 9.37 -4.22
C ARG A 246 -27.12 9.35 -5.75
N ALA A 247 -26.23 10.13 -6.34
CA ALA A 247 -25.98 10.11 -7.78
C ALA A 247 -25.42 8.75 -8.24
N LEU A 248 -24.51 8.14 -7.45
CA LEU A 248 -23.92 6.84 -7.74
C LEU A 248 -24.89 5.66 -7.64
N VAL A 249 -26.02 5.79 -6.93
CA VAL A 249 -27.09 4.76 -6.94
C VAL A 249 -27.66 4.53 -8.35
N ASN A 250 -27.55 5.54 -9.23
CA ASN A 250 -27.97 5.45 -10.63
C ASN A 250 -26.82 5.17 -11.61
N HIS A 251 -25.61 4.85 -11.11
CA HIS A 251 -24.44 4.58 -11.93
C HIS A 251 -24.64 3.36 -12.83
N HIS A 252 -24.04 3.29 -14.02
CA HIS A 252 -24.27 2.17 -14.96
C HIS A 252 -23.76 0.82 -14.43
N ASP A 253 -22.68 0.84 -13.65
CA ASP A 253 -22.04 -0.34 -13.07
C ASP A 253 -22.74 -0.84 -11.80
N VAL A 254 -23.04 -2.14 -11.74
CA VAL A 254 -23.81 -2.78 -10.65
C VAL A 254 -23.05 -2.74 -9.32
N ASP A 255 -21.75 -3.03 -9.32
CA ASP A 255 -20.93 -3.06 -8.10
C ASP A 255 -20.89 -1.68 -7.43
N VAL A 256 -20.82 -0.63 -8.26
CA VAL A 256 -20.86 0.77 -7.79
C VAL A 256 -22.22 1.09 -7.16
N LYS A 257 -23.34 0.71 -7.80
CA LYS A 257 -24.68 0.94 -7.24
C LYS A 257 -24.83 0.29 -5.88
N GLU A 258 -24.48 -1.00 -5.78
CA GLU A 258 -24.60 -1.77 -4.54
C GLU A 258 -23.83 -1.11 -3.41
N LYS A 259 -22.60 -0.66 -3.68
CA LYS A 259 -21.78 0.00 -2.66
C LYS A 259 -22.25 1.40 -2.28
N ALA A 260 -22.87 2.14 -3.21
CA ALA A 260 -23.39 3.49 -2.97
C ALA A 260 -24.71 3.53 -2.19
N THR A 261 -25.36 2.39 -1.94
CA THR A 261 -26.62 2.33 -1.17
C THR A 261 -26.47 2.77 0.29
N ILE A 262 -25.25 2.72 0.84
CA ILE A 262 -24.95 3.20 2.19
C ILE A 262 -24.78 4.71 2.11
N ILE A 263 -25.85 5.45 2.37
CA ILE A 263 -25.82 6.92 2.42
C ILE A 263 -25.33 7.35 3.81
N PRO A 264 -24.37 8.28 3.91
CA PRO A 264 -23.98 8.87 5.19
C PRO A 264 -25.21 9.46 5.88
N LYS A 265 -25.45 9.06 7.13
CA LYS A 265 -26.48 9.66 7.98
C LYS A 265 -25.81 10.13 9.27
N PHE A 266 -25.75 11.44 9.45
CA PHE A 266 -25.49 12.10 10.72
C PHE A 266 -26.38 13.35 10.79
#